data_AF-A0A951RKU7-F1
#
_entry.id   AF-A0A951RKU7-F1
#
_cell.length_a   1.000
_cell.length_b   1.000
_cell.length_c   1.000
_cell.angle_alpha   90.00
_cell.angle_beta   90.00
_cell.angle_gamma   90.00
#
_symmetry.space_group_name_H-M   'P 1'
#
loop_
_entity.id
_entity.type
_entity.pdbx_description
1 polymer ?
#
loop_
_entity_poly.entity_id
_entity_poly.type
_entity_poly.pdbx_seq_one_letter_code
_entity_poly.pdbx_strand_id
1 'polypeptide(L)'
;MAKVDAQAPAQKSQLDNTPISGQFTINQNEPTGGINFNSFNDLKDRLVATGVNGPVMVDVVGNNAVYEEQLTFLSVPGASQTNTITINGNGNILQFLSTNSNERATLKLNGAKFFTFNNLIIKALGELSGEYG
;
A
#
# COMPACT_ATOMS: atom_id res chain seq x y z
N MET A 1 -12.17 -25.92 -42.96
CA MET A 1 -10.82 -25.55 -42.49
C MET A 1 -10.95 -24.28 -41.68
N ALA A 2 -11.03 -24.41 -40.36
CA ALA A 2 -11.03 -23.29 -39.44
C ALA A 2 -9.60 -22.76 -39.29
N LYS A 3 -9.45 -21.43 -39.34
CA LYS A 3 -8.44 -20.61 -38.65
C LYS A 3 -8.51 -19.18 -39.20
N VAL A 4 -9.00 -18.25 -38.38
CA VAL A 4 -8.31 -17.00 -37.99
C VAL A 4 -9.22 -16.25 -37.02
N ASP A 5 -9.35 -16.73 -35.78
CA ASP A 5 -9.73 -15.84 -34.69
C ASP A 5 -8.46 -15.08 -34.31
N ALA A 6 -8.43 -13.82 -34.73
CA ALA A 6 -7.36 -12.90 -34.39
C ALA A 6 -7.23 -12.82 -32.87
N GLN A 7 -6.02 -13.10 -32.38
CA GLN A 7 -5.59 -12.82 -31.02
C GLN A 7 -5.94 -11.36 -30.69
N ALA A 8 -6.86 -11.16 -29.73
CA ALA A 8 -7.19 -9.85 -29.21
C ALA A 8 -5.91 -9.12 -28.75
N PRO A 9 -5.81 -7.80 -28.93
CA PRO A 9 -4.67 -7.04 -28.43
C PRO A 9 -4.55 -7.26 -26.92
N ALA A 10 -3.33 -7.49 -26.45
CA ALA A 10 -2.99 -7.55 -25.04
C ALA A 10 -3.63 -6.37 -24.31
N GLN A 11 -4.55 -6.68 -23.38
CA GLN A 11 -5.20 -5.69 -22.54
C GLN A 11 -4.10 -5.00 -21.73
N LYS A 12 -3.77 -3.75 -22.06
CA LYS A 12 -3.20 -2.81 -21.09
C LYS A 12 -4.16 -2.85 -19.90
N SER A 13 -3.75 -3.49 -18.80
CA SER A 13 -4.57 -3.65 -17.59
C SER A 13 -5.24 -2.32 -17.29
N GLN A 14 -6.54 -2.23 -17.55
CA GLN A 14 -7.31 -1.06 -17.18
C GLN A 14 -7.18 -0.97 -15.66
N LEU A 15 -6.53 0.08 -15.17
CA LEU A 15 -6.59 0.43 -13.76
C LEU A 15 -8.08 0.55 -13.45
N ASP A 16 -8.59 -0.37 -12.65
CA ASP A 16 -9.97 -0.45 -12.21
C ASP A 16 -10.25 0.80 -11.38
N ASN A 17 -10.54 1.93 -12.01
CA ASN A 17 -10.56 3.25 -11.35
C ASN A 17 -11.74 3.46 -10.37
N THR A 18 -12.35 2.36 -9.92
CA THR A 18 -13.42 2.33 -8.95
C THR A 18 -12.84 2.46 -7.54
N PRO A 19 -13.37 3.36 -6.70
CA PRO A 19 -12.99 3.42 -5.29
C PRO A 19 -13.22 2.07 -4.60
N ILE A 20 -12.32 1.73 -3.67
CA ILE A 20 -12.35 0.44 -2.97
C ILE A 20 -13.02 0.52 -1.60
N SER A 21 -13.53 -0.61 -1.13
CA SER A 21 -13.98 -0.84 0.25
C SER A 21 -13.95 -2.35 0.55
N GLY A 22 -13.95 -2.70 1.84
CA GLY A 22 -13.91 -4.08 2.29
C GLY A 22 -12.54 -4.52 2.80
N GLN A 23 -12.31 -5.84 2.78
CA GLN A 23 -11.12 -6.49 3.30
C GLN A 23 -10.11 -6.79 2.19
N PHE A 24 -8.85 -6.50 2.46
CA PHE A 24 -7.72 -6.71 1.57
C PHE A 24 -6.53 -7.29 2.34
N THR A 25 -5.55 -7.78 1.60
CA THR A 25 -4.28 -8.24 2.17
C THR A 25 -3.11 -7.47 1.58
N ILE A 26 -2.03 -7.36 2.36
CA ILE A 26 -0.69 -7.11 1.82
C ILE A 26 0.12 -8.39 1.99
N ASN A 27 0.51 -9.03 0.91
CA ASN A 27 1.31 -10.25 0.91
C ASN A 27 2.39 -10.20 -0.18
N GLN A 28 3.65 -9.99 0.22
CA GLN A 28 4.79 -9.91 -0.71
C GLN A 28 5.07 -11.19 -1.50
N ASN A 29 4.47 -12.32 -1.10
CA ASN A 29 4.62 -13.60 -1.78
C ASN A 29 3.57 -13.83 -2.88
N GLU A 30 2.59 -12.93 -3.00
CA GLU A 30 1.51 -13.02 -4.00
C GLU A 30 1.47 -11.73 -4.83
N PRO A 31 1.24 -11.82 -6.16
CA PRO A 31 1.14 -10.63 -6.98
C PRO A 31 -0.04 -9.75 -6.57
N THR A 32 0.02 -8.45 -6.89
CA THR A 32 -1.13 -7.55 -6.74
C THR A 32 -2.25 -7.99 -7.68
N GLY A 33 -3.45 -8.17 -7.12
CA GLY A 33 -4.63 -8.60 -7.85
C GLY A 33 -5.75 -9.04 -6.92
N GLY A 34 -6.99 -8.89 -7.39
CA GLY A 34 -8.18 -9.20 -6.60
C GLY A 34 -8.20 -8.39 -5.30
N ILE A 35 -8.08 -9.08 -4.17
CA ILE A 35 -8.05 -8.46 -2.83
C ILE A 35 -6.64 -8.36 -2.24
N ASN A 36 -5.59 -8.79 -2.96
CA ASN A 36 -4.21 -8.73 -2.49
C ASN A 36 -3.44 -7.57 -3.13
N PHE A 37 -2.64 -6.89 -2.31
CA PHE A 37 -1.54 -6.03 -2.73
C PHE A 37 -0.22 -6.75 -2.42
N ASN A 38 0.73 -6.72 -3.34
CA ASN A 38 2.05 -7.30 -3.10
C ASN A 38 2.84 -6.48 -2.08
N SER A 39 2.67 -5.16 -2.08
CA SER A 39 3.44 -4.22 -1.26
C SER A 39 2.57 -3.14 -0.61
N PHE A 40 3.15 -2.41 0.36
CA PHE A 40 2.48 -1.22 0.89
C PHE A 40 2.38 -0.10 -0.15
N ASN A 41 3.38 0.02 -1.04
CA ASN A 41 3.35 0.97 -2.14
C ASN A 41 2.22 0.69 -3.12
N ASP A 42 1.92 -0.57 -3.43
CA ASP A 42 0.79 -0.94 -4.29
C ASP A 42 -0.56 -0.54 -3.67
N LEU A 43 -0.74 -0.75 -2.36
CA LEU A 43 -1.91 -0.25 -1.63
C LEU A 43 -1.98 1.28 -1.68
N LYS A 44 -0.86 1.97 -1.42
CA LYS A 44 -0.79 3.44 -1.42
C LYS A 44 -1.15 3.99 -2.79
N ASP A 45 -0.58 3.45 -3.87
CA ASP A 45 -0.85 3.89 -5.23
C ASP A 45 -2.31 3.63 -5.60
N ARG A 46 -2.88 2.49 -5.17
CA ARG A 46 -4.31 2.20 -5.31
C ARG A 46 -5.19 3.24 -4.64
N LEU A 47 -4.93 3.52 -3.36
CA LEU A 47 -5.72 4.48 -2.57
C LEU A 47 -5.64 5.89 -3.16
N VAL A 48 -4.48 6.31 -3.65
CA VAL A 48 -4.32 7.63 -4.29
C VAL A 48 -5.05 7.70 -5.63
N ALA A 49 -4.98 6.63 -6.43
CA ALA A 49 -5.60 6.59 -7.75
C ALA A 49 -7.13 6.61 -7.67
N THR A 50 -7.72 5.81 -6.78
CA THR A 50 -9.17 5.57 -6.80
C THR A 50 -9.93 6.07 -5.59
N GLY A 51 -9.24 6.32 -4.48
CA GLY A 51 -9.90 6.60 -3.22
C GLY A 51 -10.66 5.41 -2.65
N VAL A 52 -11.54 5.71 -1.67
CA VAL A 52 -12.38 4.75 -0.97
C VAL A 52 -13.85 5.16 -1.01
N ASN A 53 -14.77 4.19 -1.09
CA ASN A 53 -16.23 4.42 -1.01
C ASN A 53 -16.88 3.78 0.23
N GLY A 54 -16.07 3.23 1.12
CA GLY A 54 -16.48 2.58 2.36
C GLY A 54 -15.25 2.30 3.23
N PRO A 55 -15.42 1.69 4.42
CA PRO A 55 -14.30 1.26 5.24
C PRO A 55 -13.38 0.29 4.48
N VAL A 56 -12.08 0.48 4.62
CA VAL A 56 -11.03 -0.41 4.10
C VAL A 56 -10.29 -1.01 5.29
N MET A 57 -10.16 -2.33 5.29
CA MET A 57 -9.35 -3.08 6.25
C MET A 57 -8.32 -3.89 5.49
N VAL A 58 -7.06 -3.76 5.87
CA VAL A 58 -5.93 -4.42 5.21
C VAL A 58 -5.18 -5.25 6.24
N ASP A 59 -5.11 -6.55 6.02
CA ASP A 59 -4.30 -7.45 6.85
C ASP A 59 -2.95 -7.72 6.17
N VAL A 60 -1.87 -7.35 6.85
CA VAL A 60 -0.51 -7.64 6.38
C VAL A 60 -0.21 -9.10 6.71
N VAL A 61 0.07 -9.89 5.68
CA VAL A 61 0.29 -11.33 5.75
C VAL A 61 1.76 -11.61 6.00
N GLY A 62 2.04 -12.39 7.03
CA GLY A 62 3.40 -12.73 7.45
C GLY A 62 3.52 -12.71 8.97
N ASN A 63 4.65 -13.20 9.48
CA ASN A 63 5.01 -13.11 10.89
C ASN A 63 6.44 -12.57 10.98
N ASN A 64 6.59 -11.32 11.41
CA ASN A 64 7.86 -10.58 11.36
C ASN A 64 8.46 -10.51 9.94
N ALA A 65 7.63 -10.53 8.90
CA ALA A 65 8.09 -10.28 7.54
C ALA A 65 8.55 -8.82 7.43
N VAL A 66 9.62 -8.60 6.68
CA VAL A 66 10.20 -7.28 6.46
C VAL A 66 9.76 -6.75 5.09
N TYR A 67 9.25 -5.52 5.09
CA TYR A 67 8.92 -4.72 3.93
C TYR A 67 9.89 -3.54 3.88
N GLU A 68 10.81 -3.57 2.91
CA GLU A 68 11.83 -2.52 2.73
C GLU A 68 11.31 -1.38 1.86
N GLU A 69 10.38 -0.60 2.41
CA GLU A 69 9.63 0.40 1.66
C GLU A 69 9.60 1.76 2.38
N GLN A 70 9.77 2.84 1.62
CA GLN A 70 9.47 4.19 2.08
C GLN A 70 8.05 4.58 1.67
N LEU A 71 7.23 5.01 2.63
CA LEU A 71 5.82 5.33 2.39
C LEU A 71 5.52 6.80 2.65
N THR A 72 4.85 7.43 1.69
CA THR A 72 4.18 8.72 1.90
C THR A 72 2.72 8.58 1.52
N PHE A 73 1.83 8.51 2.50
CA PHE A 73 0.40 8.58 2.23
C PHE A 73 -0.03 10.04 2.08
N LEU A 74 -0.73 10.31 0.99
CA LEU A 74 -1.41 11.58 0.75
C LEU A 74 -2.86 11.51 1.24
N SER A 75 -3.59 12.62 1.11
CA SER A 75 -5.05 12.60 1.31
C SER A 75 -5.69 11.60 0.34
N VAL A 76 -6.51 10.70 0.87
CA VAL A 76 -7.25 9.70 0.08
C VAL A 76 -8.65 10.21 -0.21
N PRO A 77 -9.08 10.29 -1.49
CA PRO A 77 -10.44 10.68 -1.84
C PRO A 77 -11.49 9.77 -1.18
N GLY A 78 -12.55 10.36 -0.63
CA GLY A 78 -13.64 9.63 0.01
C GLY A 78 -13.33 9.11 1.43
N ALA A 79 -12.09 9.24 1.91
CA ALA A 79 -11.75 8.91 3.30
C ALA A 79 -12.47 9.86 4.28
N SER A 80 -13.07 9.30 5.31
CA SER A 80 -13.87 10.03 6.29
C SER A 80 -13.90 9.30 7.63
N GLN A 81 -14.60 9.86 8.62
CA GLN A 81 -14.80 9.19 9.91
C GLN A 81 -15.56 7.85 9.76
N THR A 82 -16.35 7.71 8.70
CA THR A 82 -17.03 6.44 8.37
C THR A 82 -16.19 5.58 7.43
N ASN A 83 -15.54 6.19 6.44
CA ASN A 83 -14.72 5.49 5.45
C ASN A 83 -13.25 5.53 5.88
N THR A 84 -12.93 4.78 6.92
CA THR A 84 -11.58 4.69 7.48
C THR A 84 -10.73 3.67 6.73
N ILE A 85 -9.41 3.85 6.78
CA ILE A 85 -8.42 2.90 6.25
C ILE A 85 -7.65 2.32 7.42
N THR A 86 -7.87 1.05 7.72
CA THR A 86 -7.18 0.34 8.81
C THR A 86 -6.20 -0.66 8.23
N ILE A 87 -4.95 -0.59 8.68
CA ILE A 87 -3.89 -1.53 8.33
C ILE A 87 -3.49 -2.30 9.58
N ASN A 88 -3.79 -3.59 9.60
CA ASN A 88 -3.37 -4.54 10.63
C ASN A 88 -2.01 -5.13 10.22
N GLY A 89 -0.93 -4.61 10.79
CA GLY A 89 0.43 -5.03 10.50
C GLY A 89 0.77 -6.44 10.96
N ASN A 90 0.02 -7.04 11.88
CA ASN A 90 0.21 -8.41 12.37
C ASN A 90 1.66 -8.73 12.82
N GLY A 91 2.36 -7.74 13.38
CA GLY A 91 3.74 -7.87 13.84
C GLY A 91 4.79 -7.80 12.73
N ASN A 92 4.39 -7.53 11.48
CA ASN A 92 5.33 -7.33 10.39
C ASN A 92 6.04 -5.98 10.50
N ILE A 93 7.16 -5.84 9.78
CA ILE A 93 8.10 -4.73 9.90
C ILE A 93 8.11 -3.95 8.60
N LEU A 94 7.82 -2.65 8.68
CA LEU A 94 8.11 -1.68 7.63
C LEU A 94 9.42 -0.97 8.00
N GLN A 95 10.41 -1.05 7.12
CA GLN A 95 11.71 -0.40 7.34
C GLN A 95 12.22 0.28 6.08
N PHE A 96 12.95 1.37 6.26
CA PHE A 96 13.67 2.00 5.16
C PHE A 96 14.86 2.80 5.70
N LEU A 97 15.98 2.75 4.99
CA LEU A 97 17.12 3.62 5.24
C LEU A 97 17.05 4.77 4.24
N SER A 98 16.67 5.95 4.70
CA SER A 98 16.74 7.13 3.86
C SER A 98 18.11 7.80 4.00
N THR A 99 18.68 8.23 2.88
CA THR A 99 19.82 9.15 2.84
C THR A 99 19.42 10.52 2.28
N ASN A 100 18.12 10.73 2.04
CA ASN A 100 17.56 11.95 1.50
C ASN A 100 17.10 12.88 2.63
N SER A 101 17.75 14.03 2.77
CA SER A 101 17.44 15.01 3.81
C SER A 101 16.07 15.68 3.67
N ASN A 102 15.43 15.59 2.49
CA ASN A 102 14.06 16.06 2.25
C ASN A 102 12.99 14.98 2.53
N GLU A 103 13.39 13.70 2.54
CA GLU A 103 12.49 12.55 2.65
C GLU A 103 13.02 11.55 3.66
N ARG A 104 12.96 11.91 4.95
CA ARG A 104 13.66 11.21 6.03
C ARG A 104 12.91 10.02 6.63
N ALA A 105 11.58 10.10 6.67
CA ALA A 105 10.75 9.14 7.40
C ALA A 105 10.55 7.84 6.62
N THR A 106 10.50 6.71 7.33
CA THR A 106 10.06 5.40 6.80
C THR A 106 8.57 5.44 6.42
N LEU A 107 7.73 5.99 7.31
CA LEU A 107 6.31 6.22 7.06
C LEU A 107 5.96 7.69 7.31
N LYS A 108 5.45 8.36 6.28
CA LYS A 108 5.00 9.74 6.32
C LYS A 108 3.52 9.84 5.99
N LEU A 109 2.77 10.58 6.82
CA LEU A 109 1.39 10.98 6.55
C LEU A 109 1.37 12.45 6.15
N ASN A 110 1.24 12.74 4.85
CA ASN A 110 1.23 14.11 4.32
C ASN A 110 -0.18 14.51 3.88
N GLY A 111 -0.93 15.10 4.81
CA GLY A 111 -2.35 15.42 4.59
C GLY A 111 -3.27 14.19 4.58
N ALA A 112 -2.73 12.98 4.77
CA ALA A 112 -3.49 11.77 4.98
C ALA A 112 -4.30 11.83 6.29
N LYS A 113 -5.55 11.39 6.24
CA LYS A 113 -6.49 11.37 7.38
C LYS A 113 -7.25 10.05 7.39
N PHE A 114 -7.80 9.69 8.55
CA PHE A 114 -8.61 8.49 8.76
C PHE A 114 -7.88 7.17 8.52
N PHE A 115 -6.55 7.18 8.70
CA PHE A 115 -5.73 5.98 8.75
C PHE A 115 -5.61 5.46 10.19
N THR A 116 -5.58 4.15 10.35
CA THR A 116 -5.19 3.47 11.58
C THR A 116 -4.18 2.40 11.24
N PHE A 117 -3.03 2.42 11.92
CA PHE A 117 -2.00 1.38 11.82
C PHE A 117 -2.01 0.61 13.14
N ASN A 118 -2.38 -0.66 13.08
CA ASN A 118 -2.51 -1.53 14.23
C ASN A 118 -1.44 -2.63 14.15
N ASN A 119 -0.62 -2.78 15.19
CA ASN A 119 0.39 -3.84 15.28
C ASN A 119 1.34 -3.93 14.05
N LEU A 120 1.71 -2.78 13.47
CA LEU A 120 2.77 -2.65 12.47
C LEU A 120 4.03 -2.12 13.15
N ILE A 121 5.16 -2.80 12.97
CA ILE A 121 6.44 -2.32 13.49
C ILE A 121 7.04 -1.39 12.43
N ILE A 122 7.27 -0.13 12.79
CA ILE A 122 7.95 0.83 11.91
C ILE A 122 9.37 0.99 12.43
N LYS A 123 10.36 0.62 11.63
CA LYS A 123 11.76 0.61 12.01
C LYS A 123 12.57 1.60 11.18
N ALA A 124 13.07 2.64 11.85
CA ALA A 124 14.08 3.52 11.30
C ALA A 124 15.44 2.79 11.25
N LEU A 125 16.17 2.92 10.15
CA LEU A 125 17.45 2.24 9.95
C LEU A 125 18.68 3.15 10.06
N GLY A 126 18.50 4.46 10.22
CA GLY A 126 19.63 5.38 10.23
C GLY A 126 20.55 5.21 11.45
N GLU A 127 21.84 4.99 11.20
CA GLU A 127 22.87 4.81 12.23
C GLU A 127 23.98 5.87 12.12
N LEU A 128 24.22 6.39 10.91
CA LEU A 128 25.28 7.35 10.62
C LEU A 128 24.75 8.75 10.35
N SER A 129 25.68 9.72 10.35
CA SER A 129 25.36 11.08 9.92
C SER A 129 24.93 11.10 8.45
N GLY A 130 23.75 11.65 8.18
CA GLY A 130 23.16 11.68 6.84
C GLY A 130 22.25 10.49 6.53
N GLU A 131 22.12 9.55 7.46
CA GLU A 131 21.13 8.48 7.42
C GLU A 131 19.91 8.83 8.28
N TYR A 132 18.75 8.36 7.82
CA TYR A 132 17.46 8.65 8.42
C TYR A 132 16.55 7.42 8.33
N GLY A 133 15.42 7.48 9.05
CA GLY A 133 14.33 6.52 9.00
C GLY A 133 13.18 6.96 9.88
#